data_AF-A0A7J9ZVP6-F1
#
_entry.id   AF-A0A7J9ZVP6-F1
#
_cell.length_a   1.000
_cell.length_b   1.000
_cell.length_c   1.000
_cell.angle_alpha   90.00
_cell.angle_beta   90.00
_cell.angle_gamma   90.00
#
_symmetry.space_group_name_H-M   'P 1'
#
loop_
_entity.id
_entity.type
_entity.pdbx_description
1 polymer ?
#
loop_
_entity_poly.entity_id
_entity_poly.type
_entity_poly.pdbx_seq_one_letter_code
_entity_poly.pdbx_strand_id
1 'polypeptide(L)' 'MAQEAHTEEVAAEKALLREQFPGWNFIIARPSGRWWALRPGVGPSTVVADSSAELAAELAKIPAT' A
#
# COMPACT_ATOMS: atom_id res chain seq x y z
N MET A 1 12.63 -21.67 -5.32
CA MET A 1 13.25 -20.69 -4.41
C MET A 1 13.01 -19.23 -4.83
N ALA A 2 12.25 -18.91 -5.89
CA ALA A 2 12.04 -17.50 -6.33
C ALA A 2 10.77 -16.83 -5.75
N GLN A 3 9.87 -17.59 -5.12
CA GLN A 3 8.58 -17.08 -4.64
C GLN A 3 8.64 -16.50 -3.21
N GLU A 4 9.66 -16.89 -2.45
CA GLU A 4 9.90 -16.46 -1.07
C GLU A 4 10.49 -15.04 -1.04
N ALA A 5 11.52 -14.78 -1.86
CA ALA A 5 12.15 -13.46 -1.97
C ALA A 5 11.18 -12.35 -2.36
N HIS A 6 10.28 -12.60 -3.33
CA HIS A 6 9.26 -11.62 -3.72
C HIS A 6 8.25 -11.36 -2.58
N THR A 7 8.04 -12.31 -1.67
CA THR A 7 7.11 -12.13 -0.55
C THR A 7 7.75 -11.31 0.58
N GLU A 8 9.04 -11.50 0.81
CA GLU A 8 9.81 -10.73 1.80
C GLU A 8 10.00 -9.26 1.37
N GLU A 9 10.34 -9.02 0.10
CA GLU A 9 10.47 -7.67 -0.46
C GLU A 9 9.15 -6.88 -0.32
N VAL A 10 8.05 -7.52 -0.71
CA VAL A 10 6.70 -6.96 -0.57
C VAL A 10 6.31 -6.68 0.88
N ALA A 11 6.74 -7.53 1.83
CA ALA A 11 6.50 -7.31 3.25
C ALA A 11 7.27 -6.09 3.77
N ALA A 12 8.51 -5.88 3.30
CA ALA A 12 9.32 -4.70 3.62
C ALA A 12 8.71 -3.42 3.04
N GLU A 13 8.28 -3.44 1.78
CA GLU A 13 7.58 -2.31 1.14
C GLU A 13 6.29 -1.94 1.90
N LYS A 14 5.51 -2.95 2.30
CA LYS A 14 4.30 -2.76 3.11
C LYS A 14 4.63 -2.16 4.48
N ALA A 15 5.72 -2.58 5.12
CA ALA A 15 6.15 -2.03 6.40
C ALA A 15 6.53 -0.56 6.26
N LEU A 16 7.34 -0.21 5.26
CA LEU A 16 7.73 1.17 4.94
C LEU A 16 6.51 2.07 4.67
N LEU A 17 5.53 1.58 3.92
CA LEU A 17 4.29 2.30 3.65
C LEU A 17 3.47 2.53 4.94
N ARG A 18 3.42 1.55 5.83
CA ARG A 18 2.74 1.67 7.13
C ARG A 18 3.44 2.66 8.07
N GLU A 19 4.77 2.74 8.02
CA GLU A 19 5.56 3.71 8.77
C GLU A 19 5.37 5.14 8.23
N GLN A 20 5.35 5.32 6.91
CA GLN A 20 5.15 6.62 6.28
C GLN A 20 3.70 7.13 6.38
N PHE A 21 2.73 6.23 6.35
CA PHE A 21 1.31 6.57 6.34
C PHE A 21 0.58 5.87 7.50
N PRO A 22 0.81 6.30 8.75
CA PRO A 22 0.13 5.74 9.90
C PRO A 22 -1.40 5.94 9.76
N GLY A 23 -2.15 4.87 9.94
CA GLY A 23 -3.62 4.86 9.79
C GLY A 23 -4.11 4.35 8.43
N TRP A 24 -3.22 4.13 7.46
CA TRP A 24 -3.55 3.44 6.22
C TRP A 24 -3.27 1.94 6.32
N ASN A 25 -4.10 1.15 5.67
CA ASN A 25 -4.04 -0.31 5.65
C ASN A 25 -3.77 -0.78 4.22
N PHE A 26 -2.69 -1.54 4.05
CA PHE A 26 -2.12 -1.88 2.75
C PHE A 26 -2.39 -3.35 2.40
N ILE A 27 -3.01 -3.58 1.26
CA ILE A 27 -3.39 -4.89 0.74
C ILE A 27 -2.81 -5.02 -0.68
N ILE A 28 -2.34 -6.20 -1.03
CA ILE A 28 -1.78 -6.48 -2.35
C ILE A 28 -2.55 -7.63 -2.95
N ALA A 29 -3.30 -7.33 -4.00
CA ALA A 29 -4.09 -8.31 -4.73
C ALA A 29 -3.17 -9.10 -5.67
N ARG A 30 -2.80 -10.32 -5.25
CA ARG A 30 -2.21 -11.33 -6.15
C ARG A 30 -3.35 -12.05 -6.91
N PRO A 31 -3.17 -12.42 -8.20
CA PRO A 31 -1.93 -12.44 -8.99
C PRO A 31 -1.60 -11.13 -9.71
N SER A 32 -2.48 -10.14 -9.70
CA SER A 32 -2.34 -8.89 -10.45
C SER A 32 -1.18 -7.98 -10.00
N GLY A 33 -0.63 -8.19 -8.80
CA GLY A 33 0.39 -7.31 -8.23
C GLY A 33 -0.14 -5.94 -7.77
N ARG A 34 -1.47 -5.77 -7.77
CA ARG A 34 -2.11 -4.48 -7.54
C ARG A 34 -2.14 -4.13 -6.05
N TRP A 35 -1.68 -2.93 -5.72
CA TRP A 35 -1.65 -2.39 -4.38
C TRP A 35 -2.91 -1.60 -4.05
N TRP A 36 -3.42 -1.78 -2.84
CA TRP A 36 -4.60 -1.14 -2.31
C TRP A 36 -4.25 -0.53 -0.96
N ALA A 37 -4.61 0.73 -0.75
CA ALA A 37 -4.52 1.41 0.53
C ALA A 37 -5.91 1.83 0.99
N LEU A 38 -6.23 1.47 2.23
CA LEU A 38 -7.54 1.68 2.86
C LEU A 38 -7.35 2.42 4.18
N ARG A 39 -7.97 3.58 4.37
CA ARG A 39 -7.99 4.27 5.67
C ARG A 39 -9.36 4.10 6.33
N PRO A 40 -9.46 3.47 7.52
CA PRO A 40 -10.71 3.49 8.28
C PRO A 40 -10.94 4.90 8.84
N GLY A 41 -12.05 5.56 8.45
CA GLY A 41 -12.32 6.95 8.83
C GLY A 41 -13.34 7.67 7.93
N VAL A 42 -13.30 9.01 7.94
CA VAL A 42 -14.23 9.95 7.27
C VAL A 42 -14.22 9.76 5.73
N GLY A 43 -14.93 8.74 5.28
CA GLY A 43 -15.16 8.42 3.87
C GLY A 43 -14.35 7.22 3.35
N PRO A 44 -14.83 6.57 2.26
CA PRO A 44 -14.12 5.47 1.62
C PRO A 44 -12.89 5.99 0.85
N SER A 45 -11.83 6.35 1.56
CA SER A 45 -10.54 6.63 0.93
C SER A 45 -9.87 5.30 0.59
N THR A 46 -10.21 4.78 -0.57
CA THR A 46 -9.54 3.63 -1.20
C THR A 46 -8.64 4.15 -2.30
N VAL A 47 -7.34 3.90 -2.18
CA VAL A 47 -6.36 4.19 -3.24
C VAL A 47 -5.91 2.87 -3.82
N VAL A 48 -5.89 2.77 -5.15
CA VAL A 48 -5.44 1.56 -5.85
C VAL A 48 -4.36 1.98 -6.84
N ALA A 49 -3.25 1.25 -6.85
CA ALA A 49 -2.14 1.48 -7.75
C ALA A 49 -1.52 0.16 -8.20
N ASP A 50 -0.83 0.15 -9.33
CA ASP A 50 -0.19 -1.05 -9.86
C ASP A 50 1.21 -1.28 -9.26
N SER A 51 1.76 -0.30 -8.52
CA SER A 51 3.02 -0.38 -7.77
C SER A 51 2.96 0.33 -6.40
N SER A 52 3.83 -0.07 -5.47
CA SER A 52 4.00 0.56 -4.14
C SER A 52 4.38 2.05 -4.22
N ALA A 53 5.25 2.42 -5.17
CA ALA A 53 5.71 3.79 -5.38
C ALA A 53 4.58 4.71 -5.87
N GLU A 54 3.75 4.23 -6.80
CA GLU A 54 2.56 4.96 -7.26
C GLU A 54 1.55 5.12 -6.13
N LEU A 55 1.34 4.05 -5.35
CA LEU A 55 0.48 4.11 -4.16
C LEU A 55 0.96 5.17 -3.17
N ALA A 56 2.26 5.24 -2.89
CA ALA A 56 2.84 6.24 -2.00
C ALA A 56 2.63 7.67 -2.52
N ALA A 57 2.81 7.88 -3.83
CA ALA A 57 2.60 9.18 -4.45
C ALA A 57 1.14 9.63 -4.38
N GLU A 58 0.19 8.71 -4.60
CA GLU A 58 -1.24 8.99 -4.45
C GLU A 58 -1.62 9.27 -2.99
N LEU A 59 -1.09 8.49 -2.04
CA LEU A 59 -1.31 8.71 -0.61
C LEU A 59 -0.75 10.03 -0.12
N ALA A 60 0.40 10.47 -0.63
CA ALA A 60 0.98 11.77 -0.31
C ALA A 60 0.13 12.95 -0.77
N LYS A 61 -0.74 12.76 -1.78
CA LYS A 61 -1.71 13.78 -2.22
C LYS A 61 -2.93 13.87 -1.32
N ILE A 62 -3.21 12.85 -0.50
CA ILE A 62 -4.37 12.84 0.38
C ILE A 62 -3.97 13.49 1.70
N PRO A 63 -4.48 14.69 2.01
CA PRO A 63 -4.15 15.34 3.28
C PRO A 63 -4.62 14.46 4.43
N ALA A 64 -3.76 14.31 5.45
CA ALA A 64 -4.15 13.77 6.74
C ALA A 64 -5.09 14.77 7.42
N THR A 65 -6.36 14.77 7.00
CA THR A 65 -7.46 15.42 7.74
C THR A 65 -7.63 14.74 9.09
#